data_AF-A0AAE9B368-F1
#
_entry.id   AF-A0AAE9B368-F1
#
_cell.length_a   1.000
_cell.length_b   1.000
_cell.length_c   1.000
_cell.angle_alpha   90.00
_cell.angle_beta   90.00
_cell.angle_gamma   90.00
#
_symmetry.space_group_name_H-M   'P 1'
#
loop_
_entity.id
_entity.type
_entity.pdbx_description
1 polymer ?
#
loop_
_entity_poly.entity_id
_entity_poly.type
_entity_poly.pdbx_seq_one_letter_code
_entity_poly.pdbx_strand_id
1 'polypeptide(L)'
;MRLLRSGPHPPLRGTLYSLDSRWHILYTRGSVPFYGTYPGMYIPSALPFRMVETESSPEHLAEELLALTKMNWNQTQLDGRHPITLRTANQVGQILRHLGPQDRPQGRYAFYM
;
A
#
# COMPACT_ATOMS: atom_id res chain seq x y z
N MET A 1 -7.20 -11.59 9.09
CA MET A 1 -6.41 -11.56 10.34
C MET A 1 -6.20 -10.12 10.78
N ARG A 2 -6.27 -9.82 12.08
CA ARG A 2 -6.00 -8.49 12.64
C ARG A 2 -5.02 -8.63 13.80
N LEU A 3 -3.96 -7.85 13.80
CA LEU A 3 -3.05 -7.73 14.94
C LEU A 3 -3.64 -6.77 15.97
N LEU A 4 -3.46 -7.11 17.24
CA LEU A 4 -3.82 -6.27 18.37
C LEU A 4 -2.53 -5.86 19.08
N ARG A 5 -2.48 -4.60 19.51
CA ARG A 5 -1.39 -4.05 20.33
C ARG A 5 -1.94 -3.78 21.71
N SER A 6 -1.12 -3.96 22.74
CA SER A 6 -1.49 -3.52 24.09
C SER A 6 -1.73 -2.01 24.13
N GLY A 7 -2.83 -1.58 24.76
CA GLY A 7 -3.25 -0.19 24.84
C GLY A 7 -4.37 0.18 23.87
N PRO A 8 -4.75 1.47 23.82
CA PRO A 8 -5.95 1.91 23.09
C PRO A 8 -5.73 2.10 21.58
N HIS A 9 -4.48 2.04 21.12
CA HIS A 9 -4.11 2.38 19.75
C HIS A 9 -3.90 1.13 18.89
N PRO A 10 -4.27 1.16 17.59
CA PRO A 10 -4.02 0.04 16.69
C PRO A 10 -2.51 -0.21 16.47
N PRO A 11 -2.13 -1.31 15.79
CA PRO A 11 -0.74 -1.56 15.40
C PRO A 11 -0.08 -0.34 14.75
N LEU A 12 1.24 -0.23 14.91
CA LEU A 12 2.00 0.88 14.36
C LEU A 12 2.03 0.79 12.82
N ARG A 13 2.03 1.94 12.15
CA ARG A 13 2.35 1.98 10.73
C ARG A 13 3.76 1.42 10.53
N GLY A 14 3.88 0.40 9.68
CA GLY A 14 5.12 -0.34 9.44
C GLY A 14 5.22 -1.67 10.19
N THR A 15 4.23 -2.04 11.03
CA THR A 15 4.22 -3.38 11.65
C THR A 15 4.11 -4.47 10.59
N LEU A 16 5.15 -5.29 10.50
CA LEU A 16 5.23 -6.51 9.69
C LEU A 16 4.92 -7.72 10.57
N TYR A 17 4.17 -8.68 10.03
CA TYR A 17 3.99 -10.00 10.64
C TYR A 17 4.01 -11.08 9.57
N SER A 18 4.80 -12.12 9.79
CA SER A 18 4.94 -13.27 8.90
C SER A 18 4.01 -14.39 9.36
N LEU A 19 3.14 -14.86 8.47
CA LEU A 19 2.28 -16.01 8.75
C LEU A 19 3.06 -17.31 8.50
N ASP A 20 3.83 -17.35 7.42
CA ASP A 20 4.75 -18.42 7.08
C ASP A 20 5.96 -17.84 6.30
N SER A 21 6.73 -18.70 5.63
CA SER A 21 7.91 -18.29 4.85
C SER A 21 7.61 -17.54 3.56
N ARG A 22 6.35 -17.50 3.12
CA ARG A 22 5.92 -16.86 1.87
C ARG A 22 4.89 -15.77 2.09
N TRP A 23 4.00 -15.91 3.07
CA TRP A 23 2.88 -15.00 3.30
C TRP A 23 3.13 -14.08 4.49
N HIS A 24 3.00 -12.79 4.22
CA HIS A 24 3.27 -11.73 5.18
C HIS A 24 2.16 -10.69 5.15
N ILE A 25 1.99 -9.96 6.25
CA ILE A 25 1.09 -8.82 6.35
C ILE A 25 1.85 -7.59 6.83
N LEU A 26 1.62 -6.46 6.16
CA LEU A 26 2.22 -5.18 6.49
C LEU A 26 1.13 -4.16 6.81
N TYR A 27 1.23 -3.51 7.97
CA TYR A 27 0.37 -2.38 8.32
C TYR A 27 0.89 -1.10 7.67
N THR A 28 0.47 -0.82 6.42
CA THR A 28 0.77 0.44 5.72
C THR A 28 0.03 1.64 6.29
N ARG A 29 -1.04 1.38 7.03
CA ARG A 29 -1.81 2.32 7.87
C ARG A 29 -1.84 1.79 9.29
N GLY A 30 -1.77 2.70 10.25
CA GLY A 30 -1.74 2.36 11.67
C GLY A 30 -1.33 3.55 12.50
N SER A 31 -1.13 3.33 13.79
CA SER A 31 -0.72 4.38 14.71
C SER A 31 0.61 5.00 14.25
N VAL A 32 0.67 6.33 14.21
CA VAL A 32 1.86 7.08 13.82
C VAL A 32 2.39 7.80 15.06
N PRO A 33 3.62 7.50 15.53
CA PRO A 33 4.18 8.11 16.72
C PRO A 33 4.14 9.65 16.70
N PHE A 34 4.44 10.25 15.55
CA PHE A 34 4.39 11.71 15.38
C PHE A 34 3.01 12.33 15.66
N TYR A 35 1.92 11.63 15.32
CA TYR A 35 0.56 12.09 15.61
C TYR A 35 0.05 11.64 16.98
N GLY A 36 0.76 10.75 17.67
CA GLY A 36 0.30 10.09 18.89
C GLY A 36 -0.92 9.17 18.71
N THR A 37 -1.43 9.02 17.49
CA THR A 37 -2.66 8.26 17.18
C THR A 37 -2.66 7.71 15.75
N TYR A 38 -3.71 6.99 15.38
CA TYR A 38 -4.02 6.63 14.00
C TYR A 38 -4.97 7.68 13.38
N PRO A 39 -4.56 8.41 12.32
CA PRO A 39 -5.33 9.53 11.79
C PRO A 39 -6.45 9.11 10.82
N GLY A 40 -6.56 7.83 10.46
CA GLY A 40 -7.53 7.37 9.47
C GLY A 40 -8.90 7.05 10.05
N MET A 41 -9.91 7.01 9.18
CA MET A 41 -11.23 6.48 9.53
C MET A 41 -11.20 4.94 9.59
N TYR A 42 -12.00 4.35 10.48
CA TYR A 42 -12.14 2.91 10.73
C TYR A 42 -10.90 2.21 11.31
N ILE A 43 -10.96 0.89 11.48
CA ILE A 43 -9.82 0.09 11.95
C ILE A 43 -8.82 -0.09 10.79
N PRO A 44 -7.50 0.14 10.99
CA PRO A 44 -6.52 0.00 9.92
C PRO A 44 -6.49 -1.43 9.37
N SER A 45 -6.54 -1.55 8.05
CA SER A 45 -6.42 -2.82 7.34
C SER A 45 -4.95 -3.10 7.02
N ALA A 46 -4.50 -4.31 7.32
CA ALA A 46 -3.21 -4.81 6.84
C ALA A 46 -3.22 -4.98 5.31
N LEU A 47 -2.05 -4.81 4.70
CA LEU A 47 -1.74 -5.15 3.32
C LEU A 47 -1.06 -6.52 3.30
N PRO A 48 -1.73 -7.59 2.83
CA PRO A 48 -1.08 -8.87 2.62
C PRO A 48 -0.15 -8.81 1.41
N PHE A 49 1.00 -9.47 1.50
CA PHE A 49 1.88 -9.71 0.36
C PHE A 49 2.48 -11.11 0.44
N ARG A 50 2.92 -11.61 -0.72
CA ARG A 50 3.52 -12.94 -0.85
C ARG A 50 4.85 -12.86 -1.58
N MET A 51 5.85 -13.53 -1.04
CA MET A 51 7.12 -13.77 -1.71
C MET A 51 6.98 -14.93 -2.69
N VAL A 52 7.33 -14.70 -3.96
CA VAL A 52 7.20 -15.69 -5.04
C VAL A 52 8.58 -16.11 -5.53
N GLU A 53 9.29 -15.21 -6.22
CA GLU A 53 10.65 -15.42 -6.72
C GLU A 53 11.49 -14.22 -6.32
N THR A 54 12.26 -14.36 -5.24
CA THR A 54 13.07 -13.28 -4.69
C THR A 54 14.12 -13.85 -3.75
N GLU A 55 15.28 -13.19 -3.70
CA GLU A 55 16.35 -13.46 -2.72
C GLU A 55 16.30 -12.45 -1.55
N SER A 56 15.39 -11.47 -1.60
CA SER A 56 15.24 -10.44 -0.58
C SER A 56 14.51 -10.98 0.65
N SER A 57 14.81 -10.43 1.83
CA SER A 57 14.08 -10.78 3.05
C SER A 57 12.68 -10.14 3.08
N PRO A 58 11.71 -10.71 3.83
CA PRO A 58 10.39 -10.11 3.97
C PRO A 58 10.43 -8.70 4.59
N GLU A 59 11.40 -8.41 5.46
CA GLU A 59 11.62 -7.09 6.04
C GLU A 59 12.01 -6.08 4.97
N HIS A 60 12.96 -6.43 4.09
CA HIS A 60 13.40 -5.56 3.01
C HIS A 60 12.25 -5.24 2.05
N LEU A 61 11.50 -6.27 1.63
CA LEU A 61 10.32 -6.08 0.78
C LEU A 61 9.24 -5.23 1.46
N ALA A 62 9.06 -5.39 2.78
CA ALA A 62 8.12 -4.59 3.55
C ALA A 62 8.54 -3.11 3.63
N GLU A 63 9.83 -2.83 3.80
CA GLU A 63 10.38 -1.47 3.75
C GLU A 63 10.14 -0.82 2.38
N GLU A 64 10.44 -1.53 1.29
CA GLU A 64 10.19 -1.07 -0.07
C GLU A 64 8.69 -0.80 -0.30
N LEU A 65 7.80 -1.73 0.07
CA LEU A 65 6.35 -1.53 -0.02
C LEU A 65 5.91 -0.30 0.78
N LEU A 66 6.43 -0.13 1.99
CA LEU A 66 6.10 1.02 2.84
C LEU A 66 6.64 2.34 2.26
N ALA A 67 7.78 2.33 1.57
CA ALA A 67 8.31 3.48 0.84
C ALA A 67 7.41 3.81 -0.36
N LEU A 68 7.05 2.81 -1.18
CA LEU A 68 6.19 2.99 -2.35
C LEU A 68 4.80 3.53 -2.00
N THR A 69 4.28 3.29 -0.80
CA THR A 69 3.01 3.89 -0.34
C THR A 69 3.08 5.42 -0.17
N LYS A 70 4.29 5.99 -0.02
CA LYS A 70 4.52 7.42 0.18
C LYS A 70 4.82 8.16 -1.13
N MET A 71 5.01 7.44 -2.23
CA MET A 71 5.46 8.00 -3.52
C MET A 71 4.32 8.63 -4.35
N ASN A 72 3.18 8.94 -3.72
CA ASN A 72 2.10 9.65 -4.39
C ASN A 72 2.33 11.17 -4.35
N TRP A 73 2.92 11.74 -5.40
CA TRP A 73 3.16 13.19 -5.47
C TRP A 73 1.86 14.03 -5.55
N ASN A 74 0.71 13.41 -5.88
CA ASN A 74 -0.58 14.11 -5.97
C ASN A 74 -1.25 14.27 -4.58
N GLN A 75 -0.64 13.79 -3.50
CA GLN A 75 -1.23 13.83 -2.16
C GLN A 75 -0.17 13.98 -1.08
N THR A 76 -0.45 14.78 -0.05
CA THR A 76 0.47 15.01 1.08
C THR A 76 0.30 14.00 2.22
N GLN A 77 -0.67 13.08 2.12
CA GLN A 77 -0.94 12.08 3.17
C GLN A 77 0.16 11.02 3.21
N LEU A 78 0.70 10.80 4.42
CA LEU A 78 1.80 9.87 4.69
C LEU A 78 1.36 8.40 4.82
N ASP A 79 0.06 8.15 4.98
CA ASP A 79 -0.52 6.83 5.27
C ASP A 79 -1.28 6.24 4.07
N GLY A 80 -0.72 6.38 2.86
CA GLY A 80 -1.22 5.69 1.68
C GLY A 80 -1.37 4.18 1.93
N ARG A 81 -2.53 3.60 1.59
CA ARG A 81 -2.79 2.17 1.82
C ARG A 81 -2.01 1.28 0.85
N HIS A 82 -2.08 1.61 -0.43
CA HIS A 82 -1.51 0.79 -1.51
C HIS A 82 -0.21 1.43 -2.02
N PRO A 83 0.80 0.62 -2.39
CA PRO A 83 1.99 1.12 -3.06
C PRO A 83 1.61 1.81 -4.38
N ILE A 84 2.38 2.83 -4.77
CA ILE A 84 2.11 3.64 -5.97
C ILE A 84 1.97 2.78 -7.23
N THR A 85 2.72 1.67 -7.33
CA THR A 85 2.68 0.73 -8.45
C THR A 85 1.28 0.16 -8.69
N LEU A 86 0.64 -0.36 -7.64
CA LEU A 86 -0.72 -0.90 -7.71
C LEU A 86 -1.75 0.21 -7.91
N ARG A 87 -1.59 1.35 -7.25
CA ARG A 87 -2.52 2.49 -7.40
C ARG A 87 -2.52 2.98 -8.85
N THR A 88 -1.35 3.22 -9.42
CA THR A 88 -1.19 3.67 -10.80
C THR A 88 -1.77 2.68 -11.79
N ALA A 89 -1.44 1.38 -11.67
CA ALA A 89 -1.96 0.36 -12.57
C ALA A 89 -3.50 0.30 -12.52
N ASN A 90 -4.10 0.39 -11.33
CA ASN A 90 -5.55 0.43 -11.17
C ASN A 90 -6.17 1.69 -11.80
N GLN A 91 -5.58 2.87 -11.60
CA GLN A 91 -6.08 4.12 -12.17
C GLN A 91 -6.05 4.10 -13.69
N VAL A 92 -4.92 3.67 -14.28
CA VAL A 92 -4.80 3.47 -15.73
C VAL A 92 -5.87 2.49 -16.23
N GLY A 93 -6.03 1.33 -15.57
CA GLY A 93 -7.04 0.34 -15.94
C GLY A 93 -8.48 0.87 -15.88
N GLN A 94 -8.81 1.70 -14.87
CA GLN A 94 -10.14 2.33 -14.78
C GLN A 94 -10.41 3.37 -15.85
N ILE A 95 -9.38 3.98 -16.43
CA ILE A 95 -9.54 4.88 -17.58
C ILE A 95 -9.68 4.05 -18.86
N LEU A 96 -8.78 3.10 -19.08
CA LEU A 96 -8.73 2.30 -20.30
C LEU A 96 -9.96 1.44 -20.53
N ARG A 97 -10.66 0.99 -19.48
CA ARG A 97 -11.91 0.21 -19.60
C ARG A 97 -13.06 0.93 -20.31
N HIS A 98 -12.98 2.25 -20.46
CA HIS A 98 -14.01 3.05 -21.12
C HIS A 98 -13.74 3.28 -22.60
N LEU A 99 -12.61 2.79 -23.12
CA LEU A 99 -12.27 2.90 -24.54
C LEU A 99 -13.12 1.94 -25.37
N GLY A 100 -13.66 2.47 -26.47
CA GLY A 100 -14.33 1.69 -27.51
C GLY A 100 -13.33 1.02 -28.47
N PRO A 101 -13.81 0.13 -29.36
CA PRO A 101 -12.96 -0.66 -30.25
C PRO A 101 -12.07 0.15 -31.20
N GLN A 102 -12.44 1.40 -31.50
CA GLN A 102 -11.72 2.28 -32.41
C GLN A 102 -10.85 3.32 -31.68
N ASP A 103 -10.93 3.38 -30.35
CA ASP A 103 -10.18 4.34 -29.57
C ASP A 103 -8.71 3.90 -29.45
N ARG A 104 -7.80 4.87 -29.54
CA ARG A 104 -6.36 4.63 -29.37
C ARG A 104 -5.88 5.24 -28.05
N PRO A 105 -5.40 4.42 -27.09
CA PRO A 105 -4.90 4.93 -25.83
C PRO A 105 -3.63 5.77 -26.06
N GLN A 106 -3.50 6.86 -25.32
CA GLN A 106 -2.27 7.66 -25.34
C GLN A 106 -1.17 6.96 -24.55
N GLY A 107 0.06 6.93 -25.05
CA GLY A 107 1.17 6.24 -24.38
C GLY A 107 1.78 7.01 -23.19
N ARG A 108 1.49 8.31 -23.06
CA ARG A 108 2.11 9.15 -22.03
C ARG A 108 1.37 9.01 -20.69
N TYR A 109 2.13 8.72 -19.64
CA TYR A 109 1.64 8.59 -18.27
C TYR A 109 0.77 9.76 -17.77
N ALA A 110 1.10 10.99 -18.18
CA ALA A 110 0.40 12.20 -17.76
C ALA A 110 -1.09 12.23 -18.13
N PHE A 111 -1.55 11.41 -19.09
CA PHE A 111 -2.97 11.32 -19.44
C PHE A 111 -3.78 10.42 -18.49
N TYR A 112 -3.12 9.75 -17.54
CA TYR A 112 -3.74 8.80 -16.62
C TYR A 112 -3.62 9.18 -15.14
N MET A 113 -3.15 10.39 -14.83
CA MET A 113 -2.83 10.85 -13.47
C MET A 113 -3.72 11.98 -12.99
#